data_AF-A0AAE5UW60-F1
#
_entry.id   AF-A0AAE5UW60-F1
#
_cell.length_a   1.000
_cell.length_b   1.000
_cell.length_c   1.000
_cell.angle_alpha   90.00
_cell.angle_beta   90.00
_cell.angle_gamma   90.00
#
_symmetry.space_group_name_H-M   'P 1'
#
loop_
_entity.id
_entity.type
_entity.pdbx_description
1 polymer ?
#
loop_
_entity_poly.entity_id
_entity_poly.type
_entity_poly.pdbx_seq_one_letter_code
_entity_poly.pdbx_strand_id
1 'polypeptide(L)'
;MLELILSTLAEFGLIREDYKHRKRISKKEKEDGTKRPIQKYFLQPSALIFISILVIGSLIFILFFTYQRTSVFPERTVKEISEMSDRMENWNQKFGRYPSNLNELIGNSPVRQSWKKDAWNREYEFTISENGKTFLITSAGSDGEFNTEDDIESQ
;
A
#
# COMPACT_ATOMS: atom_id res chain seq x y z
N MET A 1 31.82 -15.50 8.45
CA MET A 1 32.88 -15.25 9.46
C MET A 1 33.15 -13.76 9.63
N LEU A 2 33.58 -13.03 8.59
CA LEU A 2 33.86 -11.59 8.67
C LEU A 2 32.64 -10.73 9.06
N GLU A 3 31.48 -10.95 8.44
CA GLU A 3 30.25 -10.20 8.77
C GLU A 3 29.83 -10.34 10.24
N LEU A 4 29.95 -11.55 10.79
CA LEU A 4 29.62 -11.84 12.18
C LEU A 4 30.60 -11.17 13.16
N ILE A 5 31.88 -11.07 12.78
CA ILE A 5 32.89 -10.33 13.57
C ILE A 5 32.60 -8.82 13.52
N LEU A 6 32.21 -8.29 12.36
CA LEU A 6 31.90 -6.88 12.20
C LEU A 6 30.61 -6.48 12.93
N SER A 7 29.56 -7.30 12.85
CA SER A 7 28.29 -7.03 13.54
C SER A 7 28.47 -7.00 15.05
N THR A 8 29.18 -7.98 15.61
CA THR A 8 29.47 -8.05 17.05
C THR A 8 30.31 -6.87 17.54
N LEU A 9 31.30 -6.42 16.76
CA LEU A 9 32.08 -5.22 17.09
C LEU A 9 31.22 -3.95 17.06
N ALA A 10 30.32 -3.81 16.08
CA ALA A 10 29.42 -2.68 15.98
C ALA A 10 28.43 -2.62 17.16
N GLU A 11 27.82 -3.75 17.52
CA GLU A 11 26.93 -3.86 18.68
C GLU A 11 27.65 -3.48 19.98
N PHE A 12 28.87 -4.01 20.19
CA PHE A 12 29.67 -3.66 21.36
C PHE A 12 30.02 -2.16 21.40
N GLY A 13 30.34 -1.57 20.24
CA GLY A 13 30.57 -0.14 20.09
C GLY A 13 29.36 0.70 20.53
N LEU A 14 28.16 0.32 20.11
CA LEU A 14 26.91 0.99 20.49
C LEU A 14 26.62 0.89 21.99
N ILE A 15 26.76 -0.31 22.57
CA ILE A 15 26.57 -0.53 24.02
C ILE A 15 27.52 0.35 24.83
N ARG A 16 28.78 0.48 24.39
CA ARG A 16 29.77 1.35 25.04
C ARG A 16 29.35 2.82 24.99
N GLU A 17 28.87 3.31 23.86
CA GLU A 17 28.42 4.69 23.72
C GLU A 17 27.15 4.99 24.53
N ASP A 18 26.20 4.06 24.57
CA ASP A 18 25.02 4.14 25.45
C ASP A 18 25.40 4.22 26.93
N TYR A 19 26.37 3.39 27.35
CA TYR A 19 26.89 3.43 28.71
C TYR A 19 27.53 4.80 29.03
N LYS A 20 28.40 5.32 28.15
CA LYS A 20 29.01 6.65 28.30
C LYS A 20 27.95 7.76 28.36
N HIS A 21 26.92 7.67 27.51
CA HIS A 21 25.81 8.61 27.50
C HIS A 21 25.06 8.62 28.84
N ARG A 22 24.63 7.44 29.31
CA ARG A 22 23.94 7.29 30.60
C ARG A 22 24.78 7.80 31.78
N LYS A 23 26.09 7.56 31.76
CA LYS A 23 27.01 8.08 32.78
C LYS A 23 27.11 9.61 32.77
N ARG A 24 27.21 10.23 31.58
CA ARG A 24 27.23 11.70 31.42
C ARG A 24 25.95 12.35 31.92
N ILE A 25 24.79 11.80 31.57
CA ILE A 25 23.49 12.33 32.03
C ILE A 25 23.33 12.15 33.54
N SER A 26 23.69 10.98 34.09
CA SER A 26 23.60 10.73 35.53
C SER A 26 24.52 11.65 36.35
N LYS A 27 25.64 12.10 35.80
CA LYS A 27 26.50 13.11 36.44
C LYS A 27 25.80 14.47 36.52
N LYS A 28 25.20 14.92 35.41
CA LYS A 28 24.40 16.16 35.36
C LYS A 28 23.18 16.12 36.28
N GLU A 29 22.48 14.98 36.36
CA GLU A 29 21.34 14.80 37.29
C GLU A 29 21.76 14.95 38.76
N LYS A 30 23.00 14.57 39.11
CA LYS A 30 23.56 14.75 40.46
C LYS A 30 24.00 16.18 40.74
N GLU A 31 24.50 16.88 39.73
CA GLU A 31 24.93 18.29 39.83
C GLU A 31 23.72 19.23 39.95
N ASP A 32 22.68 19.01 39.14
CA ASP A 32 21.51 19.90 39.04
C ASP A 32 20.32 19.46 39.92
N GLY A 33 20.41 18.29 40.58
CA GLY A 33 19.32 17.68 41.36
C GLY A 33 18.07 17.28 40.57
N THR A 34 18.05 17.52 39.25
CA THR A 34 16.87 17.36 38.39
C THR A 34 16.97 16.08 37.56
N LYS A 35 15.93 15.24 37.59
CA LYS A 35 15.86 13.99 36.81
C LYS A 35 15.56 14.27 35.32
N ARG A 36 16.26 13.59 34.41
CA ARG A 36 16.14 13.75 32.95
C ARG A 36 15.90 12.39 32.26
N PRO A 37 14.79 11.69 32.54
CA PRO A 37 14.55 10.33 32.07
C PRO A 37 14.48 10.22 30.53
N ILE A 38 13.85 11.20 29.86
CA ILE A 38 13.74 11.23 28.40
C ILE A 38 15.14 11.31 27.77
N GLN A 39 15.98 12.24 28.22
CA GLN A 39 17.34 12.40 27.71
C GLN A 39 18.22 11.18 28.01
N LYS A 40 17.98 10.49 29.11
CA LYS A 40 18.76 9.34 29.55
C LYS A 40 18.49 8.07 28.73
N TYR A 41 17.24 7.84 28.33
CA TYR A 41 16.83 6.61 27.67
C TYR A 41 16.42 6.80 26.20
N PHE A 42 15.68 7.85 25.86
CA PHE A 42 15.21 8.08 24.47
C PHE A 42 16.27 8.74 23.57
N LEU A 43 17.15 9.57 24.15
CA LEU A 43 18.23 10.25 23.41
C LEU A 43 19.58 9.50 23.48
N GLN A 44 19.58 8.21 23.86
CA GLN A 44 20.80 7.40 23.79
C GLN A 44 21.13 7.05 22.33
N PRO A 45 22.41 6.92 21.95
CA PRO A 45 22.83 6.64 20.57
C PRO A 45 22.09 5.48 19.90
N SER A 46 21.89 4.34 20.57
CA SER A 46 21.15 3.21 20.00
C SER A 46 19.69 3.53 19.70
N ALA A 47 19.01 4.24 20.61
CA ALA A 47 17.61 4.66 20.43
C ALA A 47 17.48 5.68 19.30
N LEU A 48 18.44 6.60 19.16
CA LEU A 48 18.44 7.56 18.05
C LEU A 48 18.59 6.86 16.69
N ILE A 49 19.48 5.87 16.58
CA ILE A 49 19.64 5.08 15.35
C ILE A 49 18.34 4.32 15.04
N PHE A 50 17.76 3.67 16.04
CA PHE A 50 16.50 2.95 15.89
C PHE A 50 15.35 3.86 15.44
N ILE A 51 15.16 5.01 16.09
CA ILE A 51 14.15 6.01 15.70
C ILE A 51 14.42 6.51 14.28
N SER A 52 15.68 6.75 13.91
CA SER A 52 16.04 7.21 12.57
C SER A 52 15.66 6.18 11.51
N ILE A 53 15.94 4.89 11.77
CA ILE A 53 15.53 3.79 10.89
C ILE A 53 14.01 3.70 10.78
N LEU A 54 13.28 3.85 11.88
CA LEU A 54 11.82 3.84 11.86
C LEU A 54 11.25 5.01 11.04
N VAL A 55 11.80 6.21 11.20
CA VAL A 55 11.37 7.39 10.45
C VAL A 55 11.65 7.22 8.96
N ILE A 56 12.86 6.80 8.60
CA ILE A 56 13.25 6.57 7.20
C ILE A 56 12.40 5.45 6.59
N GLY A 57 12.24 4.34 7.31
CA GLY A 57 11.41 3.22 6.87
C GLY A 57 9.95 3.61 6.68
N SER A 58 9.39 4.41 7.58
CA SER A 58 8.03 4.94 7.45
C SER A 58 7.89 5.87 6.24
N LEU A 59 8.87 6.73 5.97
CA LEU A 59 8.85 7.61 4.80
C LEU A 59 8.88 6.80 3.51
N ILE A 60 9.77 5.81 3.41
CA ILE A 60 9.86 4.92 2.25
C ILE A 60 8.53 4.16 2.07
N PHE A 61 7.95 3.66 3.16
CA PHE A 61 6.68 2.94 3.12
C PHE A 61 5.53 3.83 2.62
N ILE A 62 5.43 5.06 3.11
CA ILE A 62 4.42 6.04 2.66
C ILE A 62 4.59 6.36 1.18
N LEU A 63 5.83 6.63 0.74
CA LEU A 63 6.13 6.93 -0.67
C LEU A 63 5.78 5.75 -1.57
N PHE A 64 6.16 4.53 -1.19
CA PHE A 64 5.84 3.31 -1.92
C PHE A 64 4.34 3.09 -2.03
N PHE A 65 3.61 3.21 -0.92
CA PHE A 65 2.15 3.02 -0.92
C PHE A 65 1.43 4.09 -1.74
N THR A 66 1.89 5.34 -1.67
CA THR A 66 1.35 6.44 -2.48
C THR A 66 1.56 6.16 -3.96
N TYR A 67 2.78 5.79 -4.37
CA TYR A 67 3.10 5.45 -5.75
C TYR A 67 2.25 4.29 -6.30
N GLN A 68 2.09 3.22 -5.51
CA GLN A 68 1.22 2.10 -5.88
C GLN A 68 -0.21 2.58 -6.15
N ARG A 69 -0.74 3.42 -5.26
CA ARG A 69 -2.13 3.90 -5.33
C ARG A 69 -2.38 4.89 -6.47
N THR A 70 -1.41 5.74 -6.80
CA THR A 70 -1.59 6.82 -7.80
C THR A 70 -1.20 6.42 -9.21
N SER A 71 -0.29 5.45 -9.38
CA SER A 71 0.28 5.14 -10.69
C SER A 71 0.04 3.70 -11.11
N VAL A 72 0.26 2.73 -10.22
CA VAL A 72 0.13 1.30 -10.57
C VAL A 72 -1.33 0.85 -10.58
N PHE A 73 -2.14 1.33 -9.64
CA PHE A 73 -3.54 0.94 -9.52
C PHE A 73 -4.41 1.40 -10.69
N PRO A 74 -4.30 2.65 -11.20
CA PRO A 74 -5.01 3.07 -12.40
C PRO A 74 -4.65 2.21 -13.62
N GLU A 75 -3.35 2.02 -13.91
CA GLU A 75 -2.90 1.22 -15.06
C GLU A 75 -3.43 -0.22 -14.99
N ARG A 76 -3.40 -0.82 -13.80
CA ARG A 76 -3.93 -2.16 -13.58
C ARG A 76 -5.44 -2.21 -13.80
N THR A 77 -6.17 -1.23 -13.29
CA THR A 77 -7.63 -1.15 -13.40
C THR A 77 -8.05 -0.96 -14.87
N VAL A 78 -7.39 -0.09 -15.61
CA VAL A 78 -7.60 0.09 -17.07
C VAL A 78 -7.39 -1.23 -17.81
N LYS A 79 -6.31 -1.96 -17.47
CA LYS A 79 -6.04 -3.27 -18.08
C LYS A 79 -7.11 -4.30 -17.74
N GLU A 80 -7.53 -4.38 -16.47
CA GLU A 80 -8.59 -5.29 -16.04
C GLU A 80 -9.92 -4.97 -16.72
N ILE A 81 -10.29 -3.70 -16.85
CA ILE A 81 -11.48 -3.25 -17.60
C ILE A 81 -11.39 -3.65 -19.07
N SER A 82 -10.24 -3.44 -19.71
CA SER A 82 -10.00 -3.86 -21.10
C SER A 82 -10.16 -5.37 -21.29
N GLU A 83 -9.61 -6.19 -20.40
CA GLU A 83 -9.78 -7.65 -20.41
C GLU A 83 -11.24 -8.08 -20.18
N MET A 84 -11.95 -7.38 -19.31
CA MET A 84 -13.39 -7.60 -19.08
C MET A 84 -14.21 -7.25 -20.32
N SER A 85 -13.92 -6.12 -20.99
CA SER A 85 -14.58 -5.70 -22.23
C SER A 85 -14.39 -6.71 -23.36
N ASP A 86 -13.16 -7.19 -23.59
CA ASP A 86 -12.90 -8.25 -24.56
C ASP A 86 -13.71 -9.51 -24.25
N ARG A 87 -13.81 -9.88 -22.97
CA ARG A 87 -14.56 -11.06 -22.55
C ARG A 87 -16.07 -10.88 -22.70
N MET A 88 -16.58 -9.67 -22.48
CA MET A 88 -17.98 -9.28 -22.69
C MET A 88 -18.34 -9.44 -24.16
N GLU A 89 -17.48 -8.99 -25.07
CA GLU A 89 -17.75 -9.10 -26.50
C GLU A 89 -17.73 -10.56 -26.98
N ASN A 90 -16.75 -11.34 -26.52
CA ASN A 90 -16.73 -12.78 -26.74
C ASN A 90 -17.97 -13.50 -26.16
N TRP A 91 -18.52 -13.00 -25.05
CA TRP A 91 -19.76 -13.52 -24.48
C TRP A 91 -20.95 -13.25 -25.39
N ASN A 92 -21.08 -12.00 -25.85
CA ASN A 92 -22.15 -11.59 -26.76
C ASN A 92 -22.10 -12.35 -28.08
N GLN A 93 -20.92 -12.56 -28.66
CA GLN A 93 -20.76 -13.37 -29.88
C GLN A 93 -21.21 -14.83 -29.69
N LYS A 94 -21.00 -15.40 -28.50
CA LYS A 94 -21.34 -16.80 -28.21
C LYS A 94 -22.81 -17.00 -27.85
N PHE A 95 -23.41 -16.07 -27.11
CA PHE A 95 -24.75 -16.23 -26.53
C PHE A 95 -25.79 -15.26 -27.09
N GLY A 96 -25.40 -14.30 -27.93
CA GLY A 96 -26.25 -13.28 -28.52
C GLY A 96 -26.78 -12.23 -27.54
N ARG A 97 -26.24 -12.16 -26.31
CA ARG A 97 -26.61 -11.20 -25.27
C ARG A 97 -25.44 -10.96 -24.33
N TYR A 98 -25.35 -9.79 -23.69
CA TYR A 98 -24.44 -9.55 -22.57
C TYR A 98 -24.94 -10.22 -21.27
N PRO A 99 -24.05 -10.56 -20.32
CA PRO A 99 -24.42 -11.08 -19.00
C PRO A 99 -25.18 -10.03 -18.19
N SER A 100 -26.10 -10.46 -17.33
CA SER A 100 -26.95 -9.55 -16.53
C SER A 100 -26.22 -8.92 -15.35
N ASN A 101 -25.10 -9.52 -14.92
CA ASN A 101 -24.25 -8.99 -13.87
C ASN A 101 -22.78 -9.40 -14.11
N LEU A 102 -21.86 -8.68 -13.47
CA LEU A 102 -20.43 -8.96 -13.60
C LEU A 102 -20.05 -10.34 -13.03
N ASN A 103 -20.78 -10.83 -12.02
CA ASN A 103 -20.54 -12.16 -11.45
C ASN A 103 -20.80 -13.30 -12.44
N GLU A 104 -21.73 -13.14 -13.37
CA GLU A 104 -22.03 -14.09 -14.45
C GLU A 104 -20.87 -14.14 -15.46
N LEU A 105 -20.24 -12.99 -15.74
CA LEU A 105 -19.02 -12.92 -16.56
C LEU A 105 -17.83 -13.65 -15.89
N ILE A 106 -17.66 -13.44 -14.59
CA ILE A 106 -16.58 -14.05 -13.78
C ILE A 106 -16.80 -15.57 -13.67
N GLY A 107 -17.99 -15.98 -13.25
CA GLY A 107 -18.36 -17.36 -12.98
C GLY A 107 -17.46 -18.02 -11.92
N ASN A 108 -17.20 -19.32 -12.09
CA ASN A 108 -16.39 -20.12 -11.16
C ASN A 108 -14.89 -20.16 -11.52
N SER A 109 -14.39 -19.25 -12.34
CA SER A 109 -12.97 -19.25 -12.70
C SER A 109 -12.14 -18.60 -11.60
N PRO A 110 -11.10 -19.30 -11.07
CA PRO A 110 -10.20 -18.73 -10.07
C PRO A 110 -9.46 -17.49 -10.57
N VAL A 111 -9.07 -17.49 -11.85
CA VAL A 111 -8.29 -16.41 -12.48
C VAL A 111 -9.09 -15.11 -12.55
N ARG A 112 -10.42 -15.20 -12.69
CA ARG A 112 -11.31 -14.02 -12.80
C ARG A 112 -11.85 -13.53 -11.47
N GLN A 113 -11.53 -14.18 -10.35
CA GLN A 113 -12.01 -13.72 -9.04
C GLN A 113 -11.48 -12.33 -8.68
N SER A 114 -10.35 -11.91 -9.27
CA SER A 114 -9.82 -10.55 -9.12
C SER A 114 -10.75 -9.50 -9.70
N TRP A 115 -11.54 -9.80 -10.74
CA TRP A 115 -12.45 -8.84 -11.40
C TRP A 115 -13.66 -8.44 -10.55
N LYS A 116 -13.83 -9.02 -9.36
CA LYS A 116 -14.88 -8.57 -8.43
C LYS A 116 -14.63 -7.15 -7.94
N LYS A 117 -13.36 -6.73 -7.91
CA LYS A 117 -12.95 -5.46 -7.33
C LYS A 117 -11.81 -4.84 -8.11
N ASP A 118 -11.76 -3.52 -8.09
CA ASP A 118 -10.67 -2.75 -8.66
C ASP A 118 -9.37 -2.88 -7.86
N ALA A 119 -8.31 -2.21 -8.33
CA ALA A 119 -7.03 -2.19 -7.65
C ALA A 119 -7.08 -1.52 -6.26
N TRP A 120 -8.09 -0.68 -5.99
CA TRP A 120 -8.36 -0.07 -4.68
C TRP A 120 -9.26 -0.92 -3.78
N ASN A 121 -9.60 -2.15 -4.19
CA ASN A 121 -10.45 -3.10 -3.47
C ASN A 121 -11.91 -2.63 -3.31
N ARG A 122 -12.42 -1.90 -4.31
CA ARG A 122 -13.80 -1.44 -4.44
C ARG A 122 -14.53 -2.21 -5.54
N GLU A 123 -15.84 -2.36 -5.42
CA GLU A 123 -16.62 -3.08 -6.43
C GLU A 123 -16.80 -2.19 -7.67
N TYR A 124 -16.76 -2.81 -8.85
CA TYR A 124 -17.08 -2.13 -10.10
C TYR A 124 -18.58 -1.88 -10.21
N GLU A 125 -18.97 -0.72 -10.75
CA GLU A 125 -20.33 -0.49 -11.20
C GLU A 125 -20.49 -1.07 -12.62
N PHE A 126 -21.56 -1.83 -12.82
CA PHE A 126 -21.85 -2.48 -14.10
C PHE A 126 -23.27 -2.16 -14.52
N THR A 127 -23.41 -1.50 -15.67
CA THR A 127 -24.70 -1.16 -16.25
C THR A 127 -24.80 -1.64 -17.69
N ILE A 128 -26.01 -1.99 -18.10
CA ILE A 128 -26.33 -2.37 -19.49
C ILE A 128 -27.36 -1.36 -19.96
N SER A 129 -27.20 -0.84 -21.19
CA SER A 129 -28.17 0.06 -21.78
C SER A 129 -29.54 -0.60 -21.90
N GLU A 130 -30.61 0.18 -21.85
CA GLU A 130 -32.01 -0.29 -21.95
C GLU A 130 -32.26 -1.13 -23.21
N ASN A 131 -31.49 -0.89 -24.27
CA ASN A 131 -31.57 -1.65 -25.52
C ASN A 131 -30.81 -2.99 -25.50
N GLY A 132 -30.06 -3.29 -24.43
CA GLY A 132 -29.26 -4.50 -24.26
C GLY A 132 -28.03 -4.59 -25.17
N LYS A 133 -27.69 -3.53 -25.91
CA LYS A 133 -26.65 -3.52 -26.95
C LYS A 133 -25.33 -2.91 -26.52
N THR A 134 -25.30 -2.17 -25.42
CA THR A 134 -24.08 -1.58 -24.88
C THR A 134 -23.98 -1.87 -23.39
N PHE A 135 -22.75 -1.96 -22.90
CA PHE A 135 -22.43 -2.12 -21.49
C PHE A 135 -21.49 -1.01 -21.04
N LEU A 136 -21.47 -0.74 -19.75
CA LEU A 136 -20.53 0.17 -19.11
C LEU A 136 -20.03 -0.47 -17.82
N ILE A 137 -18.71 -0.57 -17.69
CA ILE A 137 -18.01 -0.97 -16.47
C ILE A 137 -17.28 0.27 -15.96
N THR A 138 -17.60 0.70 -14.74
CA THR A 138 -17.01 1.89 -14.12
C THR A 138 -16.32 1.51 -12.82
N SER A 139 -15.09 1.99 -12.64
CA SER A 139 -14.35 1.95 -11.39
C SER A 139 -14.41 3.32 -10.73
N ALA A 140 -14.72 3.38 -9.44
CA ALA A 140 -14.76 4.61 -8.64
C ALA A 140 -13.38 5.23 -8.35
N GLY A 141 -12.40 5.00 -9.23
CA GLY A 141 -11.04 5.53 -9.12
C GLY A 141 -10.35 5.27 -7.77
N SER A 142 -9.53 6.24 -7.37
CA SER A 142 -8.79 6.37 -6.11
C SER A 142 -9.58 7.08 -5.00
N ASP A 143 -10.56 7.93 -5.33
CA ASP A 143 -11.41 8.63 -4.37
C ASP A 143 -12.51 7.73 -3.78
N GLY A 144 -13.07 6.82 -4.59
CA GLY A 144 -14.07 5.84 -4.20
C GLY A 144 -15.51 6.33 -4.32
N GLU A 145 -15.72 7.43 -5.03
CA GLU A 145 -17.03 7.97 -5.32
C GLU A 145 -17.27 7.86 -6.82
N PHE A 146 -18.42 7.33 -7.22
CA PHE A 146 -18.81 7.28 -8.62
C PHE A 146 -19.31 8.64 -9.10
N ASN A 147 -19.17 8.90 -10.40
CA ASN A 147 -19.44 10.16 -11.11
C ASN A 147 -18.45 11.29 -10.79
N THR A 148 -17.17 10.94 -10.64
CA THR A 148 -16.07 11.90 -10.45
C THR A 148 -15.07 11.86 -11.61
N GLU A 149 -14.13 12.82 -11.66
CA GLU A 149 -13.12 12.87 -12.72
C GLU A 149 -12.10 11.72 -12.67
N ASP A 150 -12.05 11.00 -11.55
CA ASP A 150 -11.10 9.90 -11.30
C ASP A 150 -11.67 8.53 -11.71
N ASP A 151 -12.92 8.51 -12.19
CA ASP A 151 -13.58 7.30 -12.66
C ASP A 151 -12.89 6.73 -13.90
N ILE A 152 -12.77 5.40 -13.90
CA ILE A 152 -12.21 4.66 -15.03
C ILE A 152 -13.32 3.84 -15.65
N GLU A 153 -13.66 4.16 -16.90
CA GLU A 153 -14.77 3.56 -17.64
C GLU A 153 -14.30 2.65 -18.79
N SER A 154 -15.10 1.64 -19.12
CA SER A 154 -14.96 0.87 -20.35
C SER A 154 -15.41 1.69 -21.56
N GLN A 155 -14.47 2.12 -22.40
CA GLN A 155 -14.74 2.66 -23.75
C GLN A 155 -14.86 1.55 -24.79
#